data_AF-A0A151JII8-F1
#
_entry.id   AF-A0A151JII8-F1
#
_cell.length_a   1.000
_cell.length_b   1.000
_cell.length_c   1.000
_cell.angle_alpha   90.00
_cell.angle_beta   90.00
_cell.angle_gamma   90.00
#
_symmetry.space_group_name_H-M   'P 1'
#
loop_
_entity.id
_entity.type
_entity.pdbx_description
1 polymer ?
#
loop_
_entity_poly.entity_id
_entity_poly.type
_entity_poly.pdbx_seq_one_letter_code
_entity_poly.pdbx_strand_id
1 'polypeptide(L)'
;MKALLLLAKAAIAFVWFILIFNIFAPFPGNAAIVLYIMAAFLFIMHGLQMAIFIGAFGDKIAMTRWDKYSILLFGIFALLDIRRKYMM
;
A
#
# COMPACT_ATOMS: atom_id res chain seq x y z
N MET A 1 14.68 10.98 8.50
CA MET A 1 14.09 9.83 7.77
C MET A 1 12.79 9.29 8.37
N LYS A 2 12.69 9.04 9.70
CA LYS A 2 11.46 8.49 10.32
C LYS A 2 10.22 9.38 10.12
N ALA A 3 10.35 10.70 10.33
CA ALA A 3 9.26 11.65 10.14
C ALA A 3 8.74 11.69 8.69
N LEU A 4 9.64 11.68 7.71
CA LEU A 4 9.28 11.66 6.29
C LEU A 4 8.50 10.40 5.90
N LEU A 5 8.90 9.24 6.44
CA LEU A 5 8.20 7.97 6.19
C LEU A 5 6.84 7.93 6.85
N LEU A 6 6.71 8.48 8.06
CA LEU A 6 5.42 8.62 8.72
C LEU A 6 4.48 9.52 7.90
N LEU A 7 4.96 10.67 7.45
CA LEU A 7 4.20 11.59 6.60
C LEU A 7 3.76 10.91 5.29
N ALA A 8 4.67 10.20 4.63
CA ALA A 8 4.37 9.50 3.39
C ALA A 8 3.31 8.40 3.58
N LYS A 9 3.39 7.63 4.68
CA LYS A 9 2.37 6.63 5.03
C LYS A 9 1.02 7.27 5.34
N ALA A 10 1.01 8.40 6.04
CA ALA A 10 -0.22 9.16 6.30
C ALA A 10 -0.85 9.67 5.00
N ALA A 11 -0.04 10.18 4.06
CA ALA A 11 -0.52 10.62 2.76
C ALA A 11 -1.13 9.46 1.94
N ILE A 12 -0.48 8.30 1.90
CA ILE A 12 -1.04 7.12 1.22
C ILE A 12 -2.31 6.59 1.92
N ALA A 13 -2.36 6.62 3.25
CA ALA A 13 -3.58 6.27 3.97
C ALA A 13 -4.73 7.23 3.62
N PHE A 14 -4.45 8.53 3.47
CA PHE A 14 -5.43 9.50 3.00
C PHE A 14 -5.88 9.24 1.56
N VAL A 15 -4.96 8.85 0.66
CA VAL A 15 -5.33 8.42 -0.70
C VAL A 15 -6.27 7.21 -0.65
N TRP A 16 -5.96 6.18 0.13
CA TRP A 16 -6.85 5.03 0.31
C TRP A 16 -8.22 5.44 0.83
N PHE A 17 -8.27 6.35 1.81
CA PHE A 17 -9.52 6.87 2.33
C PHE A 17 -10.37 7.50 1.21
N ILE A 18 -9.81 8.37 0.37
CA ILE A 18 -10.53 9.00 -0.74
C ILE A 18 -11.01 7.96 -1.77
N LEU A 19 -10.16 6.99 -2.11
CA LEU A 19 -10.49 5.94 -3.09
C LEU A 19 -11.63 5.04 -2.58
N ILE A 20 -11.56 4.63 -1.31
CA ILE A 20 -12.60 3.81 -0.67
C ILE A 20 -13.89 4.63 -0.52
N PHE A 21 -13.78 5.90 -0.10
CA PHE A 21 -14.94 6.79 -0.01
C PHE A 21 -15.67 6.91 -1.36
N ASN A 22 -14.93 7.06 -2.46
CA ASN A 22 -15.52 7.13 -3.81
C ASN A 22 -16.29 5.85 -4.21
N ILE A 23 -16.00 4.69 -3.61
CA ILE A 23 -16.77 3.45 -3.87
C ILE A 23 -18.16 3.53 -3.24
N PHE A 24 -18.29 4.13 -2.05
CA PHE A 24 -19.55 4.23 -1.32
C PHE A 24 -20.34 5.51 -1.65
N ALA A 25 -19.63 6.59 -1.94
CA ALA A 25 -20.17 7.90 -2.30
C ALA A 25 -19.37 8.48 -3.48
N PRO A 26 -19.73 8.10 -4.72
CA PRO A 26 -18.96 8.49 -5.91
C PRO A 26 -18.96 10.01 -6.12
N PHE A 27 -17.79 10.56 -6.42
CA PHE A 27 -17.65 11.97 -6.79
C PHE A 27 -18.35 12.25 -8.13
N PRO A 28 -18.88 13.46 -8.35
CA PRO A 28 -19.62 13.76 -9.57
C PRO A 28 -18.75 13.73 -10.83
N GLY A 29 -19.35 13.26 -11.94
CA GLY A 29 -18.76 13.30 -13.27
C GLY A 29 -17.53 12.39 -13.43
N ASN A 30 -16.56 12.87 -14.21
CA ASN A 30 -15.37 12.09 -14.58
C ASN A 30 -14.43 11.79 -13.40
N ALA A 31 -14.58 12.50 -12.28
CA ALA A 31 -13.78 12.27 -11.08
C ALA A 31 -13.95 10.85 -10.53
N ALA A 32 -15.19 10.32 -10.47
CA ALA A 32 -15.42 8.96 -10.00
C ALA A 32 -14.73 7.91 -10.88
N ILE A 33 -14.77 8.08 -12.21
CA ILE A 33 -14.15 7.15 -13.16
C ILE A 33 -12.64 7.12 -12.96
N VAL A 34 -12.01 8.29 -12.86
CA VAL A 34 -10.57 8.39 -12.59
C VAL A 34 -10.23 7.72 -11.25
N LEU A 35 -11.01 7.97 -10.21
CA LEU A 35 -10.78 7.37 -8.89
C LEU A 35 -10.97 5.85 -8.90
N TYR A 36 -11.88 5.29 -9.69
CA TYR A 36 -11.99 3.83 -9.86
C TYR A 36 -10.76 3.24 -10.55
N ILE A 37 -10.28 3.87 -11.62
CA ILE A 37 -9.06 3.44 -12.32
C ILE A 37 -7.86 3.53 -11.38
N MET A 38 -7.73 4.62 -10.62
CA MET A 38 -6.67 4.79 -9.63
C MET A 38 -6.76 3.75 -8.52
N ALA A 39 -7.95 3.43 -8.02
CA ALA A 39 -8.15 2.40 -7.00
C ALA A 39 -7.73 1.03 -7.50
N ALA A 40 -8.16 0.65 -8.72
CA ALA A 40 -7.78 -0.61 -9.34
C ALA A 40 -6.26 -0.69 -9.56
N PHE A 41 -5.66 0.37 -10.10
CA PHE A 41 -4.22 0.43 -10.32
C PHE A 41 -3.42 0.36 -9.01
N LEU A 42 -3.81 1.12 -7.99
CA LEU A 42 -3.15 1.12 -6.68
C LEU A 42 -3.23 -0.27 -6.04
N PHE A 43 -4.42 -0.87 -6.02
CA PHE A 43 -4.63 -2.21 -5.46
C PHE A 43 -3.81 -3.27 -6.18
N ILE A 44 -3.80 -3.26 -7.52
CA ILE A 44 -3.04 -4.22 -8.33
C ILE A 44 -1.54 -4.02 -8.12
N MET A 45 -1.05 -2.78 -8.19
CA MET A 45 0.38 -2.51 -8.06
C MET A 45 0.91 -2.85 -6.66
N HIS A 46 0.18 -2.49 -5.61
CA HIS A 46 0.56 -2.86 -4.25
C HIS A 46 0.40 -4.36 -3.99
N GLY A 47 -0.62 -4.99 -4.55
CA GLY A 47 -0.81 -6.44 -4.51
C GLY A 47 0.33 -7.19 -5.20
N LEU A 48 0.78 -6.69 -6.36
CA LEU A 48 1.94 -7.22 -7.07
C LEU A 48 3.23 -7.05 -6.24
N GLN A 49 3.44 -5.88 -5.63
CA GLN A 49 4.56 -5.65 -4.71
C GLN A 49 4.55 -6.63 -3.53
N MET A 50 3.37 -6.87 -2.94
CA MET A 50 3.20 -7.85 -1.86
C MET A 50 3.50 -9.27 -2.34
N ALA A 51 2.97 -9.69 -3.49
CA ALA A 51 3.19 -11.01 -4.06
C ALA A 51 4.66 -11.26 -4.40
N ILE A 52 5.32 -10.31 -5.06
CA ILE A 52 6.75 -10.38 -5.38
C ILE A 52 7.58 -10.49 -4.10
N PHE A 53 7.27 -9.67 -3.09
CA PHE A 53 8.03 -9.68 -1.84
C PHE A 53 7.87 -10.99 -1.07
N ILE A 54 6.64 -11.50 -0.93
CA ILE A 54 6.39 -12.79 -0.29
C ILE A 54 7.07 -13.92 -1.07
N GLY A 55 7.00 -13.91 -2.41
CA GLY A 55 7.66 -14.92 -3.24
C GLY A 55 9.19 -14.90 -3.13
N ALA A 56 9.80 -13.72 -3.03
CA ALA A 56 11.26 -13.59 -2.99
C ALA A 56 11.88 -13.82 -1.58
N PHE A 57 11.13 -13.48 -0.53
CA PHE A 57 11.65 -13.41 0.85
C PHE A 57 10.84 -14.20 1.88
N GLY A 58 9.67 -14.75 1.55
CA GLY A 58 8.76 -15.38 2.51
C GLY A 58 9.36 -16.52 3.32
N ASP A 59 10.25 -17.31 2.71
CA ASP A 59 10.94 -18.42 3.39
C ASP A 59 12.24 -17.99 4.10
N LYS A 60 12.70 -16.77 3.83
CA LYS A 60 13.96 -16.23 4.35
C LYS A 60 13.78 -15.39 5.60
N ILE A 61 12.58 -14.84 5.82
CA ILE A 61 12.25 -13.98 6.96
C ILE A 61 10.92 -14.38 7.58
N ALA A 62 10.88 -14.46 8.91
CA ALA A 62 9.66 -14.77 9.67
C ALA A 62 8.72 -13.54 9.71
N MET A 63 7.99 -13.33 8.60
CA MET A 63 7.04 -12.23 8.45
C MET A 63 5.74 -12.47 9.21
N THR A 64 5.26 -11.44 9.91
CA THR A 64 3.90 -11.45 10.46
C THR A 64 2.87 -11.25 9.35
N ARG A 65 1.60 -11.59 9.62
CA ARG A 65 0.49 -11.27 8.70
C ARG A 65 0.40 -9.77 8.43
N TRP A 66 0.64 -8.94 9.45
CA TRP A 66 0.63 -7.49 9.30
C TRP A 66 1.73 -6.98 8.37
N ASP A 67 2.95 -7.55 8.45
CA ASP A 67 4.02 -7.17 7.53
C ASP A 67 3.57 -7.38 6.07
N LYS A 68 2.88 -8.49 5.76
CA LYS A 68 2.35 -8.77 4.41
C LYS A 68 1.28 -7.74 3.99
N TYR A 69 0.22 -7.56 4.77
CA TYR A 69 -0.87 -6.64 4.42
C TYR A 69 -0.45 -5.17 4.44
N SER A 70 0.57 -4.81 5.21
CA SER A 70 1.11 -3.45 5.21
C SER A 70 1.72 -3.08 3.84
N ILE A 71 2.20 -4.04 3.05
CA ILE A 71 2.66 -3.82 1.68
C ILE A 71 1.48 -3.46 0.77
N LEU A 72 0.34 -4.12 0.93
CA LEU A 72 -0.86 -3.78 0.18
C LEU A 72 -1.33 -2.35 0.46
N LEU A 73 -1.25 -1.90 1.71
CA LEU A 73 -1.69 -0.56 2.11
C LEU A 73 -0.65 0.52 1.77
N PHE A 74 0.62 0.30 2.06
CA PHE A 74 1.65 1.35 2.01
C PHE A 74 2.71 1.15 0.92
N GLY A 75 2.60 0.10 0.11
CA GLY A 75 3.52 -0.20 -0.99
C GLY A 75 4.98 -0.22 -0.53
N ILE A 76 5.82 0.56 -1.24
CA ILE A 76 7.26 0.64 -0.97
C ILE A 76 7.60 1.13 0.45
N PHE A 77 6.75 1.95 1.08
CA PHE A 77 7.02 2.43 2.44
C PHE A 77 6.93 1.30 3.48
N ALA A 78 6.07 0.30 3.24
CA ALA A 78 6.07 -0.91 4.06
C ALA A 78 7.26 -1.80 3.74
N LEU A 79 7.65 -1.95 2.47
CA LEU A 79 8.85 -2.70 2.09
C LEU A 79 10.12 -2.15 2.76
N LEU A 80 10.27 -0.81 2.80
CA LEU A 80 11.37 -0.15 3.50
C LEU A 80 11.37 -0.40 5.01
N ASP A 81 10.20 -0.47 5.65
CA ASP A 81 10.08 -0.80 7.07
C ASP A 81 10.42 -2.25 7.35
N ILE A 82 9.89 -3.18 6.55
CA ILE A 82 10.15 -4.61 6.69
C ILE A 82 11.63 -4.90 6.47
N ARG A 83 12.25 -4.30 5.44
CA ARG A 83 13.69 -4.42 5.19
C ARG A 83 14.50 -3.96 6.41
N ARG A 84 14.13 -2.84 7.02
CA ARG A 84 14.81 -2.32 8.24
C ARG A 84 14.54 -3.14 9.49
N LYS A 85 13.47 -3.92 9.52
CA LYS A 85 13.09 -4.77 10.67
C LYS A 85 13.80 -6.13 10.63
N TYR A 86 14.07 -6.66 9.44
CA TYR A 86 14.54 -8.05 9.26
C TYR A 86 15.90 -8.19 8.57
N MET A 87 16.40 -7.17 7.87
CA MET A 87 17.57 -7.29 6.99
C MET A 87 18.68 -6.27 7.30
N MET A 88 18.46 -5.39 8.28
CA MET A 88 19.40 -4.41 8.81
C MET A 88 19.35 -4.51 10.33
#